data_AF-A0A8F4FWE4-F1
#
_entry.id   AF-A0A8F4FWE4-F1
#
_cell.length_a   1.000
_cell.length_b   1.000
_cell.length_c   1.000
_cell.angle_alpha   90.00
_cell.angle_beta   90.00
_cell.angle_gamma   90.00
#
_symmetry.space_group_name_H-M   'P 1'
#
loop_
_entity.id
_entity.type
_entity.pdbx_description
1 polymer ?
#
loop_
_entity_poly.entity_id
_entity_poly.type
_entity_poly.pdbx_seq_one_letter_code
_entity_poly.pdbx_strand_id
1 'polypeptide(L)'
;MTLIELPEGTPDRFQPPVSPAAEPFWEATRERRLVLQWCPACERAIHFPREACPTCLGADLELRPAAGTGTVYAVTTIPKAGNAGMRGARALPGGPGRPARGRAAAHQRARR
;
A
#
# COMPACT_ATOMS: atom_id res chain seq x y z
N MET A 1 -7.05 -38.97 6.32
CA MET A 1 -6.30 -37.72 6.03
C MET A 1 -7.34 -36.66 5.70
N THR A 2 -7.90 -36.03 6.72
CA THR A 2 -9.01 -35.08 6.56
C THR A 2 -8.44 -33.77 6.06
N LEU A 3 -8.79 -33.39 4.84
CA LEU A 3 -8.52 -32.06 4.31
C LEU A 3 -9.44 -31.08 5.06
N ILE A 4 -8.86 -30.08 5.70
CA ILE A 4 -9.61 -28.93 6.22
C ILE A 4 -9.92 -28.06 5.01
N GLU A 5 -11.17 -28.07 4.54
CA GLU A 5 -11.63 -27.12 3.53
C GLU A 5 -11.63 -25.72 4.15
N LEU A 6 -10.80 -24.83 3.61
CA LEU A 6 -10.79 -23.42 4.01
C LEU A 6 -12.04 -22.74 3.44
N PRO A 7 -12.79 -21.95 4.23
CA PRO A 7 -13.99 -21.29 3.76
C PRO A 7 -13.66 -20.32 2.61
N GLU A 8 -14.49 -20.36 1.57
CA GLU A 8 -14.42 -19.45 0.43
C GLU A 8 -14.50 -18.00 0.95
N GLY A 9 -13.48 -17.19 0.64
CA GLY A 9 -13.34 -15.82 1.15
C GLY A 9 -12.18 -15.60 2.12
N THR A 10 -11.43 -16.65 2.49
CA THR A 10 -10.18 -16.47 3.22
C THR A 10 -9.17 -15.73 2.35
N PRO A 11 -8.71 -14.52 2.73
CA PRO A 11 -7.76 -13.79 1.91
C PRO A 11 -6.46 -14.58 1.81
N ASP A 12 -5.93 -14.72 0.59
CA ASP A 12 -4.65 -15.39 0.27
C ASP A 12 -3.45 -14.84 1.07
N ARG A 13 -3.64 -13.71 1.74
CA ARG A 13 -2.64 -13.05 2.60
C ARG A 13 -3.28 -12.53 3.87
N PHE A 14 -2.50 -12.59 4.95
CA PHE A 14 -2.83 -11.91 6.21
C PHE A 14 -3.10 -10.43 5.91
N GLN A 15 -4.33 -9.99 6.14
CA GLN A 15 -4.71 -8.59 6.06
C GLN A 15 -4.75 -8.03 7.50
N PRO A 16 -4.09 -6.90 7.76
CA PRO A 16 -4.25 -6.24 9.05
C PRO A 16 -5.71 -5.80 9.21
N PRO A 17 -6.24 -5.81 10.44
CA PRO A 17 -7.57 -5.27 10.70
C PRO A 17 -7.65 -3.81 10.27
N VAL A 18 -8.76 -3.44 9.64
CA VAL A 18 -9.05 -2.08 9.23
C VAL A 18 -9.83 -1.39 10.36
N SER A 19 -9.37 -0.23 10.82
CA SER A 19 -10.13 0.57 11.79
C SER A 19 -11.27 1.35 11.10
N PRO A 20 -12.33 1.74 11.83
CA PRO A 20 -13.41 2.56 11.28
C PRO A 20 -12.91 3.85 10.62
N ALA A 21 -11.94 4.57 11.19
CA ALA A 21 -11.38 5.76 10.55
C ALA A 21 -10.64 5.48 9.23
N ALA A 22 -10.14 4.25 9.05
CA ALA A 22 -9.42 3.85 7.84
C ALA A 22 -10.34 3.28 6.75
N GLU A 23 -11.54 2.81 7.09
CA GLU A 23 -12.47 2.17 6.16
C GLU A 23 -12.79 3.05 4.94
N PRO A 24 -13.15 4.34 5.08
CA PRO A 24 -13.44 5.20 3.92
C PRO A 24 -12.23 5.43 3.00
N PHE A 25 -11.01 5.39 3.53
CA PHE A 25 -9.78 5.47 2.73
C PHE A 25 -9.57 4.19 1.91
N TRP A 26 -9.86 3.02 2.50
CA TRP A 26 -9.77 1.75 1.79
C TRP A 26 -10.85 1.61 0.71
N GLU A 27 -12.07 2.07 0.96
CA GLU A 27 -13.12 2.13 -0.06
C GLU A 27 -12.73 3.03 -1.23
N ALA A 28 -12.22 4.24 -0.96
CA ALA A 28 -11.69 5.11 -2.01
C ALA A 28 -10.55 4.46 -2.80
N THR A 29 -9.69 3.66 -2.15
CA THR A 29 -8.61 2.92 -2.81
C THR A 29 -9.18 1.84 -3.75
N ARG A 30 -10.22 1.10 -3.34
CA ARG A 30 -10.92 0.12 -4.19
C ARG A 30 -11.52 0.79 -5.43
N GLU A 31 -12.00 2.01 -5.28
CA GLU A 31 -12.55 2.85 -6.35
C GLU A 31 -11.48 3.60 -7.18
N ARG A 32 -10.19 3.39 -6.91
CA ARG A 32 -9.07 4.10 -7.58
C ARG A 32 -9.10 5.62 -7.39
N ARG A 33 -9.65 6.11 -6.28
CA ARG A 33 -9.63 7.52 -5.91
C ARG A 33 -8.51 7.81 -4.93
N LEU A 34 -7.67 8.80 -5.24
CA LEU A 34 -6.67 9.30 -4.29
C LEU A 34 -7.33 10.34 -3.37
N VAL A 35 -7.46 9.98 -2.09
CA VAL A 35 -8.06 10.83 -1.06
C VAL A 35 -7.10 10.99 0.11
N LEU A 36 -7.20 12.11 0.81
CA LEU A 36 -6.49 12.39 2.05
C LEU A 36 -7.48 12.89 3.10
N GLN A 37 -7.19 12.62 4.37
CA GLN A 37 -7.91 13.27 5.46
C GLN A 37 -7.51 14.75 5.52
N TRP A 38 -8.44 15.61 5.90
CA TRP A 38 -8.29 17.05 6.04
C TRP A 38 -8.93 17.49 7.34
N CYS A 39 -8.19 18.24 8.16
CA CYS A 39 -8.74 18.86 9.35
C CYS A 39 -9.23 20.28 9.02
N PRO A 40 -10.54 20.59 9.15
CA PRO A 40 -11.05 21.92 8.91
C PRO A 40 -10.61 22.93 9.99
N ALA A 41 -10.34 22.47 11.22
CA ALA A 41 -9.96 23.33 12.33
C ALA A 41 -8.54 23.93 12.21
N CYS A 42 -7.59 23.19 11.64
CA CYS A 42 -6.20 23.67 11.47
C CYS A 42 -5.72 23.67 10.00
N GLU A 43 -6.66 23.46 9.07
CA GLU A 43 -6.42 23.51 7.62
C GLU A 43 -5.23 22.66 7.16
N ARG A 44 -5.15 21.43 7.68
CA ARG A 44 -4.02 20.54 7.41
C ARG A 44 -4.48 19.23 6.79
N ALA A 45 -3.80 18.83 5.72
CA ALA A 45 -3.90 17.50 5.16
C ALA A 45 -3.14 16.49 6.05
N ILE A 46 -3.74 15.32 6.24
CA ILE A 46 -3.21 14.22 7.04
C ILE A 46 -2.97 13.04 6.12
N HIS A 47 -1.70 12.62 6.04
CA HIS A 47 -1.31 11.42 5.31
C HIS A 47 -1.38 10.22 6.26
N PHE A 48 -2.06 9.17 5.79
CA PHE A 48 -2.59 8.02 6.55
C PHE A 48 -3.81 8.34 7.42
N PRO A 49 -4.89 7.54 7.32
CA PRO A 49 -6.09 7.73 8.14
C PRO A 49 -5.80 7.68 9.64
N ARG A 50 -6.37 8.62 10.38
CA ARG A 50 -6.27 8.76 11.83
C ARG A 50 -7.67 9.00 12.41
N GLU A 51 -7.82 8.69 13.70
CA GLU A 51 -9.02 9.02 14.48
C GLU A 51 -9.04 10.50 14.92
N ALA A 52 -7.86 11.16 14.94
CA ALA A 52 -7.71 12.55 15.36
C ALA A 52 -6.56 13.24 14.61
N CYS A 53 -6.64 14.56 14.49
CA CYS A 53 -5.64 15.39 13.84
C CYS A 53 -4.31 15.36 14.63
N PRO A 54 -3.17 15.03 14.01
CA PRO A 54 -1.87 15.02 14.69
C PRO A 54 -1.37 16.41 15.09
N THR A 55 -1.98 17.48 14.54
CA THR A 55 -1.58 18.86 14.80
C THR A 55 -2.39 19.49 15.93
N CYS A 56 -3.72 19.40 15.88
CA CYS A 56 -4.61 20.08 16.82
C CYS A 56 -5.45 19.13 17.69
N LEU A 57 -5.34 17.81 17.50
CA LEU A 57 -6.09 16.77 18.23
C LEU A 57 -7.62 16.79 18.03
N GLY A 58 -8.13 17.64 17.14
CA GLY A 58 -9.53 17.62 16.73
C GLY A 58 -9.90 16.30 16.02
N ALA A 59 -11.13 15.83 16.27
CA ALA A 59 -11.67 14.60 15.67
C ALA A 59 -12.56 14.86 14.44
N ASP A 60 -12.92 16.12 14.18
CA ASP A 60 -13.64 16.49 12.97
C ASP A 60 -12.68 16.44 11.77
N LEU A 61 -12.67 15.31 11.07
CA LEU A 61 -11.79 15.03 9.94
C LEU A 61 -12.62 14.69 8.72
N GLU A 62 -12.37 15.42 7.63
CA GLU A 62 -13.03 15.21 6.35
C GLU A 62 -12.12 14.42 5.41
N LEU A 63 -12.71 13.67 4.47
CA LEU A 63 -11.98 13.09 3.35
C LEU A 63 -12.11 13.96 2.11
N ARG A 64 -10.98 14.37 1.54
CA ARG A 64 -10.93 15.21 0.34
C ARG A 64 -10.14 14.55 -0.79
N PRO A 65 -10.58 14.69 -2.05
CA PRO A 65 -9.78 14.28 -3.21
C PRO A 65 -8.45 15.02 -3.25
N ALA A 66 -7.37 14.30 -3.51
CA ALA A 66 -6.07 14.91 -3.80
C ALA A 66 -5.88 15.03 -5.32
N ALA A 67 -5.13 16.05 -5.75
CA ALA A 67 -4.91 16.33 -7.16
C ALA A 67 -4.17 15.22 -7.93
N GLY A 68 -3.52 14.27 -7.23
CA GLY A 68 -2.72 13.22 -7.86
C GLY A 68 -1.35 13.69 -8.38
N THR A 69 -1.02 14.96 -8.19
CA THR A 69 0.25 15.59 -8.59
C THR A 69 1.00 16.12 -7.38
N GLY A 70 2.33 16.19 -7.46
CA GLY A 70 3.17 16.74 -6.40
C GLY A 70 4.66 16.74 -6.76
N THR A 71 5.49 17.20 -5.84
CA THR A 71 6.95 17.27 -6.01
C THR A 71 7.62 16.19 -5.17
N VAL A 72 8.68 15.58 -5.70
CA VAL A 72 9.49 14.60 -4.95
C VAL A 72 10.24 15.32 -3.83
N TYR A 73 9.92 15.00 -2.58
CA TYR A 73 10.61 15.55 -1.41
C TYR A 73 11.98 14.88 -1.17
N ALA A 74 12.01 13.55 -1.23
CA ALA A 74 13.23 12.76 -1.05
C ALA A 74 13.11 11.45 -1.86
N VAL A 75 14.25 10.92 -2.33
CA VAL A 75 14.31 9.66 -3.10
C VAL A 75 15.54 8.85 -2.70
N THR A 76 15.38 7.53 -2.65
CA THR A 76 16.48 6.57 -2.49
C THR A 76 16.28 5.39 -3.45
N THR A 77 17.37 4.72 -3.83
CA THR A 77 17.34 3.56 -4.74
C THR A 77 17.63 2.28 -3.98
N ILE A 78 16.66 1.37 -3.93
CA ILE A 78 16.81 0.03 -3.34
C ILE A 78 16.90 -0.99 -4.48
N PRO A 79 18.05 -1.64 -4.71
CA PRO A 79 18.17 -2.63 -5.76
C PRO A 79 17.28 -3.83 -5.45
N LYS A 80 16.56 -4.32 -6.46
CA LYS A 80 15.86 -5.60 -6.33
C LYS A 80 16.92 -6.71 -6.21
N ALA A 81 16.62 -7.72 -5.41
CA ALA A 81 17.49 -8.90 -5.31
C ALA A 81 17.88 -9.42 -6.70
N GLY A 82 19.17 -9.65 -6.91
CA GLY A 82 19.75 -9.99 -8.22
C GLY A 82 19.28 -11.34 -8.75
N ASN A 83 18.75 -12.21 -7.90
CA ASN A 83 18.20 -13.51 -8.29
C ASN A 83 17.01 -13.91 -7.41
N ALA A 84 16.32 -14.98 -7.77
CA ALA A 84 15.13 -15.46 -7.08
C ALA A 84 15.42 -15.99 -5.66
N GLY A 85 16.59 -16.59 -5.43
CA GLY A 85 16.97 -17.14 -4.11
C GLY A 85 17.21 -16.07 -3.04
N MET A 86 17.52 -14.83 -3.45
CA MET A 86 17.68 -13.69 -2.55
C MET A 86 16.39 -12.86 -2.38
N ARG A 87 15.33 -13.12 -3.17
CA ARG A 87 14.00 -12.59 -2.85
C ARG A 87 13.53 -13.46 -1.70
N GLY A 88 13.22 -12.88 -0.54
CA GLY A 88 12.59 -13.58 0.57
C GLY A 88 11.26 -14.18 0.14
N ALA A 89 11.32 -15.33 -0.52
CA ALA A 89 10.20 -16.14 -0.90
C ALA A 89 10.12 -17.20 0.19
N ARG A 90 9.11 -17.09 1.04
CA ARG A 90 8.57 -18.30 1.63
C ARG A 90 8.09 -19.15 0.46
N ALA A 91 8.79 -20.24 0.16
CA ALA A 91 8.31 -21.24 -0.76
C ALA A 91 6.94 -21.69 -0.23
N LEU A 92 5.87 -21.44 -0.98
CA LEU A 92 4.60 -22.13 -0.72
C LEU A 92 4.86 -23.62 -0.98
N PRO A 93 4.60 -24.52 -0.02
CA PRO A 93 4.79 -25.94 -0.26
C PRO A 93 3.89 -26.38 -1.41
N GLY A 94 4.49 -26.89 -2.50
CA GLY A 94 3.80 -27.55 -3.61
C GLY A 94 3.41 -26.69 -4.82
N GLY A 95 3.72 -25.39 -4.85
CA GLY A 95 3.40 -24.55 -6.03
C GLY A 95 4.44 -24.70 -7.15
N PRO A 96 4.07 -24.88 -8.43
CA PRO A 96 5.03 -24.85 -9.53
C PRO A 96 5.70 -23.47 -9.54
N GLY A 97 7.02 -23.45 -9.38
CA GLY A 97 7.81 -22.23 -9.33
C GLY A 97 7.47 -21.34 -10.53
N ARG A 98 6.85 -20.19 -10.26
CA ARG A 98 6.45 -19.26 -11.33
C ARG A 98 7.74 -18.82 -12.04
N PRO A 99 7.93 -19.12 -13.34
CA PRO A 99 9.19 -18.82 -13.99
C PRO A 99 9.43 -17.31 -13.97
N ALA A 100 10.65 -16.93 -13.63
CA ALA A 100 11.10 -15.55 -13.68
C ALA A 100 11.02 -15.09 -15.14
N ARG A 101 9.97 -14.33 -15.50
CA ARG A 101 9.94 -13.65 -16.80
C ARG A 101 11.07 -12.63 -16.79
N GLY A 102 12.17 -12.97 -17.47
CA GLY A 102 13.31 -12.08 -17.66
C GLY A 102 12.84 -10.83 -18.39
N ARG A 103 12.84 -9.68 -17.70
CA ARG A 103 12.90 -8.39 -18.36
C ARG A 103 14.36 -7.96 -18.35
N ALA A 104 14.95 -7.92 -19.55
CA ALA A 104 16.28 -7.38 -19.77
C ALA A 104 16.42 -6.01 -19.08
N ALA A 105 17.50 -5.85 -18.33
CA ALA A 105 17.87 -4.61 -17.68
C ALA A 105 18.26 -3.58 -18.74
N ALA A 106 17.31 -2.78 -19.20
CA ALA A 106 17.60 -1.53 -19.89
C ALA A 106 18.04 -0.50 -18.84
N HIS A 107 19.31 -0.59 -18.44
CA HIS A 107 20.03 0.53 -17.84
C HIS A 107 19.94 1.72 -18.81
N GLN A 108 19.34 2.83 -18.38
CA GLN A 108 19.50 4.15 -19.00
C GLN A 108 19.13 5.20 -17.95
N ARG A 109 20.14 5.69 -17.22
CA ARG A 109 20.91 6.92 -17.47
C ARG A 109 20.19 8.14 -16.90
N ALA A 110 20.77 8.63 -15.80
CA ALA A 110 20.58 9.98 -15.30
C ALA A 110 20.64 10.96 -16.49
N ARG A 111 19.52 11.61 -16.77
CA ARG A 111 19.53 12.90 -17.45
C ARG A 111 19.26 13.94 -16.38
N ARG A 112 20.23 14.84 -16.28
CA ARG A 112 20.18 16.10 -15.53
C ARG A 112 19.01 16.93 -15.99
#